data_AF-A0A646KT70-F1
#
_entry.id   AF-A0A646KT70-F1
#
_cell.length_a   1.000
_cell.length_b   1.000
_cell.length_c   1.000
_cell.angle_alpha   90.00
_cell.angle_beta   90.00
_cell.angle_gamma   90.00
#
_symmetry.space_group_name_H-M   'P 1'
#
loop_
_entity.id
_entity.type
_entity.pdbx_description
1 polymer ?
#
loop_
_entity_poly.entity_id
_entity_poly.type
_entity_poly.pdbx_seq_one_letter_code
_entity_poly.pdbx_strand_id
1 'polypeptide(L)'
;MPDTIADLARRMARLERRVTKLERAQRAPRPPWRNLPLTGDTAVPDPDRPPQLREMPWDELEFSGRIGLPGSRAVDGTVIALLPDDYEPAATRTLPVASDAQRRALQLELDREGRVTLRVPGAGGGTRATWISLDGVSCRSDNDDE
;
A
#
# COMPACT_ATOMS: atom_id res chain seq x y z
N MET A 1 -25.15 -11.16 -34.62
CA MET A 1 -24.02 -11.76 -33.88
C MET A 1 -22.95 -10.69 -33.74
N PRO A 2 -22.44 -10.40 -32.54
CA PRO A 2 -21.27 -9.54 -32.40
C PRO A 2 -20.07 -10.19 -33.08
N ASP A 3 -19.32 -9.39 -33.84
CA ASP A 3 -18.16 -9.84 -34.61
C ASP A 3 -16.98 -10.08 -33.66
N THR A 4 -16.85 -11.32 -33.23
CA THR A 4 -15.93 -11.76 -32.18
C THR A 4 -14.46 -11.53 -32.57
N ILE A 5 -14.16 -11.52 -33.87
CA ILE A 5 -12.81 -11.26 -34.40
C ILE A 5 -12.49 -9.76 -34.28
N ALA A 6 -13.45 -8.89 -34.60
CA ALA A 6 -13.29 -7.45 -34.44
C ALA A 6 -13.13 -7.04 -32.97
N ASP A 7 -13.86 -7.69 -32.05
CA ASP A 7 -13.69 -7.48 -30.61
C ASP A 7 -12.32 -7.95 -30.11
N LEU A 8 -11.84 -9.11 -30.58
CA LEU A 8 -10.52 -9.60 -30.25
C LEU A 8 -9.42 -8.65 -30.75
N ALA A 9 -9.52 -8.19 -31.99
CA ALA A 9 -8.56 -7.23 -32.56
C ALA A 9 -8.51 -5.92 -31.76
N ARG A 10 -9.67 -5.39 -31.34
CA ARG A 10 -9.75 -4.21 -30.46
C ARG A 10 -9.07 -4.45 -29.11
N ARG A 11 -9.28 -5.62 -28.50
CA ARG A 11 -8.65 -6.00 -27.22
C ARG A 11 -7.13 -6.12 -27.35
N MET A 12 -6.63 -6.78 -28.39
CA MET A 12 -5.19 -6.90 -28.66
C MET A 12 -4.53 -5.54 -28.86
N ALA A 13 -5.12 -4.66 -29.68
CA ALA A 13 -4.59 -3.31 -29.89
C ALA A 13 -4.63 -2.43 -28.61
N ARG A 14 -5.54 -2.70 -27.67
CA ARG A 14 -5.54 -2.05 -26.35
C ARG A 14 -4.41 -2.58 -25.46
N LEU A 15 -4.17 -3.90 -25.47
CA LEU A 15 -3.08 -4.53 -24.74
C LEU A 15 -1.71 -4.06 -25.24
N GLU A 16 -1.46 -4.04 -26.55
CA GLU A 16 -0.20 -3.56 -27.13
C GLU A 16 0.11 -2.11 -26.73
N ARG A 17 -0.90 -1.24 -26.73
CA ARG A 17 -0.76 0.14 -26.26
C ARG A 17 -0.46 0.23 -24.76
N ARG A 18 -1.10 -0.61 -23.93
CA ARG A 18 -0.79 -0.70 -22.48
C ARG A 18 0.65 -1.15 -22.27
N VAL A 19 1.09 -2.23 -22.92
CA VAL A 19 2.45 -2.77 -22.81
C VAL A 19 3.48 -1.70 -23.19
N THR A 20 3.31 -1.05 -24.34
CA THR A 20 4.23 0.00 -24.80
C THR A 20 4.32 1.17 -23.81
N LYS A 21 3.19 1.57 -23.22
CA LYS A 21 3.14 2.62 -22.18
C LYS A 21 3.91 2.18 -20.93
N LEU A 22 3.70 0.95 -20.47
CA LEU A 22 4.35 0.39 -19.28
C LEU A 22 5.86 0.24 -19.48
N GLU A 23 6.31 -0.28 -20.62
CA GLU A 23 7.74 -0.40 -20.93
C GLU A 23 8.44 0.96 -20.95
N ARG A 24 7.78 1.97 -21.53
CA ARG A 24 8.30 3.35 -21.51
C ARG A 24 8.37 3.91 -20.10
N ALA A 25 7.35 3.64 -19.29
CA ALA A 25 7.31 4.12 -17.92
C ALA A 25 8.30 3.39 -17.00
N GLN A 26 8.56 2.10 -17.24
CA GLN A 26 9.56 1.32 -16.51
C GLN A 26 10.99 1.82 -16.77
N ARG A 27 11.25 2.38 -17.96
CA ARG A 27 12.53 3.00 -18.31
C ARG A 27 12.66 4.44 -17.79
N ALA A 28 11.57 5.05 -17.34
CA ALA A 28 11.62 6.39 -16.75
C ALA A 28 12.21 6.33 -15.33
N PRO A 29 12.79 7.44 -14.84
CA PRO A 29 13.16 7.54 -13.43
C PRO A 29 11.97 7.22 -12.53
N ARG A 30 12.22 6.52 -11.43
CA ARG A 30 11.18 6.20 -10.45
C ARG A 30 10.58 7.49 -9.89
N PRO A 31 9.26 7.56 -9.68
CA PRO A 31 8.62 8.70 -9.03
C PRO A 31 9.24 8.97 -7.65
N PRO A 32 9.28 10.25 -7.23
CA PRO A 32 9.80 10.62 -5.92
C PRO A 32 8.92 10.06 -4.81
N TRP A 33 9.53 9.82 -3.65
CA TRP A 33 8.81 9.48 -2.43
C TRP A 33 7.99 10.68 -1.93
N ARG A 34 6.79 10.41 -1.43
CA ARG A 34 5.90 11.36 -0.75
C ARG A 34 5.72 10.90 0.69
N ASN A 35 5.62 11.84 1.63
CA ASN A 35 5.38 11.50 3.03
C ASN A 35 4.01 10.83 3.18
N LEU A 36 3.95 9.80 4.01
CA LEU A 36 2.70 9.16 4.44
C LEU A 36 2.15 9.91 5.66
N PRO A 37 1.00 10.60 5.56
CA PRO A 37 0.37 11.26 6.70
C PRO A 37 0.02 10.27 7.80
N LEU A 38 0.70 10.39 8.94
CA LEU A 38 0.44 9.57 10.12
C LEU A 38 -0.74 10.12 10.93
N THR A 39 -1.45 9.24 11.63
CA THR A 39 -2.61 9.60 12.47
C THR A 39 -2.41 9.23 13.93
N GLY A 40 -3.18 9.89 14.80
CA GLY A 40 -3.13 9.67 16.25
C GLY A 40 -1.76 10.00 16.84
N ASP A 41 -1.42 9.31 17.93
CA ASP A 41 -0.14 9.49 18.64
C ASP A 41 0.99 8.61 18.07
N THR A 42 0.93 8.27 16.78
CA THR A 42 2.00 7.52 16.12
C THR A 42 3.24 8.40 15.97
N ALA A 43 4.42 7.77 16.07
CA ALA A 43 5.70 8.46 16.03
C ALA A 43 6.48 8.12 14.76
N VAL A 44 7.46 8.95 14.43
CA VAL A 44 8.48 8.68 13.40
C VAL A 44 9.78 8.27 14.13
N PRO A 45 10.12 6.97 14.20
CA PRO A 45 11.28 6.52 14.97
C PRO A 45 12.62 6.98 14.41
N ASP A 46 12.68 7.21 13.09
CA ASP A 46 13.86 7.70 12.37
C ASP A 46 13.46 8.93 11.55
N PRO A 47 13.76 10.17 12.02
CA PRO A 47 13.34 11.39 11.35
C PRO A 47 14.04 11.59 10.00
N ASP A 48 15.19 10.96 9.76
CA ASP A 48 15.89 11.02 8.47
C ASP A 48 15.25 10.07 7.44
N ARG A 49 14.38 9.15 7.89
CA ARG A 49 13.66 8.18 7.07
C ARG A 49 12.19 8.08 7.51
N PRO A 50 11.40 9.16 7.33
CA PRO A 50 9.99 9.14 7.68
C PRO A 50 9.22 8.11 6.84
N PRO A 51 8.07 7.63 7.33
CA PRO A 51 7.14 6.85 6.53
C PRO A 51 6.78 7.57 5.24
N GLN A 52 6.96 6.86 4.13
CA GLN A 52 6.77 7.40 2.79
C GLN A 52 6.05 6.38 1.91
N LEU A 53 5.39 6.91 0.89
CA LEU A 53 4.79 6.14 -0.19
C LEU A 53 5.20 6.71 -1.54
N ARG A 54 5.07 5.91 -2.59
CA ARG A 54 5.04 6.39 -3.97
C ARG A 54 4.17 5.49 -4.81
N GLU A 55 3.50 6.09 -5.78
CA GLU A 55 2.77 5.35 -6.79
C GLU A 55 3.65 5.16 -8.02
N MET A 56 3.71 3.92 -8.50
CA MET A 56 4.43 3.55 -9.70
C MET A 56 3.52 3.66 -10.92
N PRO A 57 4.05 4.00 -12.10
CA PRO A 57 3.26 4.12 -13.33
C PRO A 57 2.60 2.83 -13.85
N TRP A 58 2.81 1.70 -13.17
CA TRP A 58 2.26 0.37 -13.46
C TRP A 58 1.30 -0.10 -12.36
N ASP A 59 0.64 0.86 -11.71
CA ASP A 59 -0.45 0.64 -10.76
C ASP A 59 0.01 -0.16 -9.52
N GLU A 60 1.23 0.14 -9.05
CA GLU A 60 1.80 -0.39 -7.81
C GLU A 60 2.09 0.75 -6.84
N LEU A 61 1.55 0.66 -5.63
CA LEU A 61 1.88 1.52 -4.52
C LEU A 61 2.98 0.87 -3.70
N GLU A 62 4.10 1.56 -3.54
CA GLU A 62 5.21 1.14 -2.69
C GLU A 62 5.23 1.98 -1.41
N PHE A 63 5.63 1.36 -0.30
CA PHE A 63 5.86 2.02 0.98
C PHE A 63 7.31 1.88 1.44
N SER A 64 7.74 2.79 2.31
CA SER A 64 9.03 2.72 2.98
C SER A 64 9.01 3.44 4.32
N GLY A 65 10.02 3.18 5.15
CA GLY A 65 10.19 3.80 6.46
C GLY A 65 9.55 3.02 7.60
N ARG A 66 9.55 3.62 8.79
CA ARG A 66 9.04 2.98 10.02
C ARG A 66 8.05 3.87 10.75
N ILE A 67 7.01 3.24 11.29
CA ILE A 67 6.01 3.90 12.14
C ILE A 67 6.21 3.40 13.57
N GLY A 68 6.38 4.34 14.50
CA GLY A 68 6.38 4.08 15.93
C GLY A 68 4.95 3.97 16.46
N LEU A 69 4.69 2.92 17.25
CA LEU A 69 3.36 2.64 17.77
C LEU A 69 3.12 3.29 19.13
N PRO A 70 1.94 3.90 19.36
CA PRO A 70 1.63 4.59 20.60
C PRO A 70 1.66 3.62 21.78
N GLY A 71 2.25 4.04 22.89
CA GLY A 71 2.34 3.23 24.12
C GLY A 71 3.07 1.90 23.94
N SER A 72 3.90 1.74 22.89
CA SER A 72 4.59 0.48 22.58
C SER A 72 3.65 -0.71 22.40
N ARG A 73 2.47 -0.45 21.80
CA ARG A 73 1.44 -1.47 21.60
C ARG A 73 0.82 -1.38 20.20
N ALA A 74 0.73 -2.54 19.54
CA ALA A 74 -0.13 -2.73 18.37
C ALA A 74 -1.54 -3.09 18.85
N VAL A 75 -2.53 -2.28 18.49
CA VAL A 75 -3.95 -2.51 18.82
C VAL A 75 -4.72 -2.71 17.51
N ASP A 76 -5.44 -3.84 17.39
CA ASP A 76 -6.23 -4.17 16.19
C ASP A 76 -7.28 -3.09 15.93
N GLY A 77 -7.44 -2.72 14.66
CA GLY A 77 -8.41 -1.71 14.22
C GLY A 77 -7.95 -0.26 14.40
N THR A 78 -6.72 -0.02 14.85
CA THR A 78 -6.20 1.36 15.00
C THR A 78 -5.84 1.94 13.64
N VAL A 79 -6.43 3.08 13.27
CA VAL A 79 -6.00 3.86 12.10
C VAL A 79 -4.68 4.56 12.44
N ILE A 80 -3.62 4.23 11.69
CA ILE A 80 -2.26 4.71 11.95
C ILE A 80 -1.74 5.68 10.88
N ALA A 81 -2.38 5.71 9.71
CA ALA A 81 -2.08 6.66 8.65
C ALA A 81 -3.28 6.84 7.72
N LEU A 82 -3.22 7.91 6.92
CA LEU A 82 -4.11 8.16 5.80
C LEU A 82 -3.28 8.23 4.53
N LEU A 83 -3.76 7.62 3.46
CA LEU A 83 -3.21 7.80 2.13
C LEU A 83 -3.54 9.24 1.67
N PRO A 84 -2.67 9.87 0.87
CA PRO A 84 -2.96 11.18 0.29
C PRO A 84 -4.25 11.17 -0.55
N ASP A 85 -4.96 12.30 -0.59
CA ASP A 85 -6.27 12.44 -1.26
C ASP A 85 -6.28 12.07 -2.76
N ASP A 86 -5.12 12.10 -3.41
CA ASP A 86 -4.97 11.68 -4.81
C ASP A 86 -4.85 10.16 -4.98
N TYR A 87 -4.99 9.40 -3.88
CA TYR A 87 -4.88 7.95 -3.87
C TYR A 87 -6.16 7.29 -3.33
N GLU A 88 -6.90 6.62 -4.22
CA GLU A 88 -8.12 5.89 -3.88
C GLU A 88 -7.94 4.40 -4.22
N PRO A 89 -7.71 3.53 -3.22
CA PRO A 89 -7.61 2.09 -3.45
C PRO A 89 -8.89 1.54 -4.06
N ALA A 90 -8.79 0.82 -5.19
CA ALA A 90 -9.96 0.20 -5.82
C ALA A 90 -10.64 -0.88 -4.94
N ALA A 91 -9.87 -1.50 -4.06
CA ALA A 91 -10.34 -2.53 -3.13
C ALA A 91 -9.55 -2.49 -1.83
N THR A 92 -10.17 -3.03 -0.76
CA THR A 92 -9.48 -3.24 0.50
C THR A 92 -8.33 -4.22 0.33
N ARG A 93 -7.15 -3.89 0.85
CA ARG A 93 -5.94 -4.73 0.78
C ARG A 93 -5.39 -4.96 2.17
N THR A 94 -4.96 -6.19 2.46
CA THR A 94 -4.25 -6.52 3.70
C THR A 94 -2.81 -6.87 3.39
N LEU A 95 -1.87 -6.11 3.95
CA LEU A 95 -0.44 -6.19 3.67
C LEU A 95 0.31 -6.64 4.92
N PRO A 96 1.13 -7.70 4.87
CA PRO A 96 1.98 -8.06 5.99
C PRO A 96 3.06 -7.00 6.19
N VAL A 97 3.39 -6.70 7.45
CA VAL A 97 4.46 -5.76 7.81
C VAL A 97 5.45 -6.39 8.77
N ALA A 98 6.71 -5.99 8.63
CA ALA A 98 7.73 -6.34 9.61
C ALA A 98 7.50 -5.51 10.89
N SER A 99 7.77 -6.12 12.05
CA SER A 99 7.63 -5.47 13.35
C SER A 99 8.56 -6.11 14.37
N ASP A 100 8.71 -5.47 15.54
CA ASP A 100 9.36 -6.05 16.72
C ASP A 100 8.40 -6.87 17.59
N ALA A 101 7.17 -7.11 17.15
CA ALA A 101 6.20 -7.89 17.89
C ALA A 101 6.69 -9.34 18.08
N GLN A 102 6.72 -9.80 19.34
CA GLN A 102 7.16 -11.16 19.61
C GLN A 102 6.12 -12.18 19.12
N ARG A 103 6.53 -13.01 18.14
CA ARG A 103 5.77 -14.17 17.63
C ARG A 103 4.37 -13.85 17.07
N ARG A 104 4.12 -12.60 16.67
CA ARG A 104 2.86 -12.18 16.03
C ARG A 104 3.17 -11.44 14.74
N ALA A 105 2.60 -11.90 13.65
CA ALA A 105 2.60 -11.13 12.41
C ALA A 105 1.65 -9.95 12.58
N LEU A 106 2.07 -8.76 12.17
CA LEU A 106 1.22 -7.59 12.06
C LEU A 106 0.90 -7.35 10.59
N GLN A 107 -0.26 -6.76 10.35
CA GLN A 107 -0.73 -6.44 9.01
C GLN A 107 -1.25 -5.00 8.96
N LEU A 108 -1.23 -4.41 7.78
CA LEU A 108 -1.92 -3.17 7.48
C LEU A 108 -3.09 -3.47 6.57
N GLU A 109 -4.24 -2.91 6.90
CA GLU A 109 -5.40 -2.90 6.04
C GLU A 109 -5.54 -1.51 5.43
N LEU A 110 -5.52 -1.46 4.10
CA LEU A 110 -5.81 -0.26 3.33
C LEU A 110 -7.27 -0.38 2.88
N ASP A 111 -8.13 0.52 3.31
CA ASP A 111 -9.53 0.57 2.85
C ASP A 111 -9.69 1.47 1.61
N ARG A 112 -10.90 1.49 1.04
CA ARG A 112 -11.20 2.26 -0.19
C ARG A 112 -11.20 3.77 0.06
N GLU A 113 -11.40 4.16 1.30
CA GLU A 113 -11.35 5.54 1.79
C GLU A 113 -9.92 6.01 2.05
N GLY A 114 -8.92 5.19 1.76
CA GLY A 114 -7.51 5.51 1.92
C GLY A 114 -7.02 5.45 3.37
N ARG A 115 -7.76 4.84 4.29
CA ARG A 115 -7.30 4.66 5.68
C ARG A 115 -6.37 3.46 5.77
N VAL A 116 -5.29 3.64 6.52
CA VAL A 116 -4.31 2.60 6.83
C VAL A 116 -4.52 2.15 8.27
N THR A 117 -5.07 0.96 8.43
CA THR A 117 -5.48 0.39 9.72
C THR A 117 -4.55 -0.74 10.13
N LEU A 118 -4.05 -0.70 11.36
CA LEU A 118 -3.25 -1.78 11.93
C LEU A 118 -4.14 -2.98 12.27
N ARG A 119 -3.77 -4.15 11.77
CA ARG A 119 -4.43 -5.43 12.05
C ARG A 119 -3.53 -6.38 12.83
N VAL A 120 -4.10 -7.05 13.83
CA VAL A 120 -3.41 -8.06 14.68
C VAL A 120 -4.13 -9.41 14.54
N PRO A 121 -3.79 -10.23 13.54
CA PRO A 121 -4.47 -11.50 13.28
C PRO A 121 -4.53 -12.43 14.49
N GLY A 122 -5.71 -12.99 14.74
CA GLY A 122 -5.92 -14.02 15.76
C GLY A 122 -5.80 -13.54 17.21
N ALA A 123 -5.78 -12.23 17.44
CA ALA A 123 -5.91 -11.64 18.78
C ALA A 123 -7.10 -10.69 18.75
N GLY A 124 -8.15 -10.97 19.53
CA GLY A 124 -9.25 -10.03 19.75
C GLY A 124 -8.83 -8.85 20.63
N GLY A 125 -7.76 -8.14 20.26
CA GLY A 125 -7.15 -7.08 21.07
C GLY A 125 -5.84 -6.53 20.49
N GLY A 126 -4.76 -6.56 21.28
CA GLY A 126 -3.48 -5.98 20.90
C GLY A 126 -2.26 -6.72 21.45
N THR A 127 -1.11 -6.51 20.83
CA THR A 127 0.18 -7.12 21.18
C THR A 127 1.22 -6.05 21.48
N ARG A 128 2.26 -6.40 22.24
CA ARG A 128 3.40 -5.52 22.46
C ARG A 128 4.20 -5.40 21.16
N ALA A 129 4.41 -4.17 20.71
CA ALA A 129 5.17 -3.83 19.52
C ALA A 129 5.49 -2.33 19.58
N THR A 130 6.75 -1.95 19.43
CA THR A 130 7.17 -0.54 19.48
C THR A 130 7.17 0.10 18.10
N TRP A 131 7.31 -0.69 17.03
CA TRP A 131 7.33 -0.17 15.67
C TRP A 131 6.82 -1.20 14.64
N ILE A 132 6.44 -0.68 13.48
CA ILE A 132 6.29 -1.45 12.24
C ILE A 132 7.18 -0.85 11.15
N SER A 133 7.68 -1.70 10.25
CA SER A 133 8.45 -1.29 9.08
C SER A 133 7.60 -1.52 7.83
N LEU A 134 7.58 -0.49 6.99
CA LEU A 134 6.93 -0.48 5.70
C LEU A 134 7.89 -0.84 4.56
N ASP A 135 9.16 -1.08 4.88
CA ASP A 135 10.20 -1.31 3.88
C ASP A 135 9.91 -2.59 3.09
N GLY A 136 9.77 -2.45 1.77
CA GLY A 136 9.46 -3.57 0.88
C GLY A 136 7.97 -3.98 0.88
N VAL A 137 7.11 -3.19 1.52
CA VAL A 137 5.65 -3.35 1.40
C VAL A 137 5.20 -2.69 0.11
N SER A 138 4.49 -3.44 -0.73
CA SER A 138 3.81 -2.88 -1.90
C SER A 138 2.49 -3.57 -2.16
N CYS A 139 1.60 -2.89 -2.89
CA CYS A 139 0.33 -3.45 -3.34
C CYS A 139 -0.08 -2.86 -4.68
N ARG A 140 -0.98 -3.53 -5.39
CA ARG A 140 -1.57 -2.94 -6.60
C ARG A 140 -2.64 -1.92 -6.23
N SER A 141 -2.59 -0.75 -6.87
CA SER A 141 -3.57 0.34 -6.68
C SER A 141 -4.91 0.03 -7.36
N ASP A 142 -4.85 -0.64 -8.52
CA ASP A 142 -6.01 -1.04 -9.29
C ASP A 142 -6.61 -2.40 -8.86
N ASN A 143 -7.88 -2.60 -9.23
CA ASN A 143 -8.44 -3.94 -9.42
C ASN A 143 -7.79 -4.56 -10.66
N ASP A 144 -7.44 -5.84 -10.62
CA ASP A 144 -7.34 -6.57 -11.88
C ASP A 144 -8.71 -6.45 -12.55
N ASP A 145 -8.74 -5.75 -13.69
CA ASP A 145 -9.92 -5.56 -14.54
C ASP A 145 -10.63 -6.93 -14.72
N GLU A 146 -11.77 -7.13 -14.06
CA GLU A 146 -12.75 -8.18 -14.42
C GLU A 146 -13.76 -7.61 -15.41
#